data_AF-A0ABD0RGP2-F1
#
_entry.id   AF-A0ABD0RGP2-F1
#
_cell.length_a   1.000
_cell.length_b   1.000
_cell.length_c   1.000
_cell.angle_alpha   90.00
_cell.angle_beta   90.00
_cell.angle_gamma   90.00
#
_symmetry.space_group_name_H-M   'P 1'
#
loop_
_entity.id
_entity.type
_entity.pdbx_description
1 polymer ?
#
loop_
_entity_poly.entity_id
_entity_poly.type
_entity_poly.pdbx_seq_one_letter_code
_entity_poly.pdbx_strand_id
1 'polypeptide(L)' 'NFSLMTTVKAKKNSQFFLVSLYDEQGVQQLGLEMGRSPVFLYEDHQGQPAPDLYPIFKKINLADG' A
#
# COMPACT_ATOMS: atom_id res chain seq x y z
N ASN A 1 -16.54 3.69 -4.56
CA ASN A 1 -16.36 2.58 -3.60
C ASN A 1 -15.88 1.35 -4.33
N PHE A 2 -14.84 0.70 -3.82
CA PHE A 2 -14.27 -0.51 -4.42
C PHE A 2 -13.77 -1.45 -3.30
N SER A 3 -13.42 -2.68 -3.67
CA SER A 3 -12.77 -3.66 -2.80
C SER A 3 -11.64 -4.36 -3.54
N LEU A 4 -10.54 -4.63 -2.86
CA LEU A 4 -9.43 -5.46 -3.36
C LEU A 4 -9.35 -6.74 -2.51
N MET A 5 -9.36 -7.89 -3.17
CA MET A 5 -9.19 -9.20 -2.53
C MET A 5 -8.09 -9.96 -3.26
N THR A 6 -7.18 -10.55 -2.50
CA THR A 6 -6.00 -11.24 -3.03
C THR A 6 -5.53 -12.31 -2.06
N THR A 7 -4.88 -13.35 -2.60
CA THR A 7 -4.20 -14.39 -1.82
C THR A 7 -2.74 -14.41 -2.25
N VAL A 8 -1.84 -14.11 -1.32
CA VAL A 8 -0.39 -13.98 -1.59
C VAL A 8 0.38 -14.76 -0.54
N LYS A 9 1.40 -15.50 -0.97
CA LYS A 9 2.44 -16.03 -0.09
C LYS A 9 3.68 -15.16 -0.22
N ALA A 10 3.83 -14.20 0.69
CA ALA A 10 4.95 -13.27 0.63
C ALA A 10 6.25 -13.97 1.02
N LYS A 11 7.37 -13.53 0.45
CA LYS A 11 8.68 -13.93 0.98
C LYS A 11 8.80 -13.38 2.40
N LYS A 12 9.18 -14.22 3.36
CA LYS A 12 9.40 -13.80 4.74
C LYS A 12 10.35 -12.59 4.80
N ASN A 13 9.98 -11.58 5.58
CA ASN A 13 10.70 -10.31 5.75
C ASN A 13 10.88 -9.49 4.45
N SER A 14 10.02 -9.68 3.44
CA SER A 14 10.00 -8.81 2.26
C SER A 14 9.11 -7.58 2.47
N GLN A 15 9.42 -6.52 1.73
CA GLN A 15 8.59 -5.32 1.61
C GLN A 15 8.47 -4.99 0.13
N PHE A 16 7.25 -4.86 -0.36
CA PHE A 16 6.97 -4.63 -1.77
C PHE A 16 5.56 -4.10 -1.97
N PHE A 17 5.33 -3.38 -3.07
CA PHE A 17 3.98 -3.03 -3.50
C PHE A 17 3.29 -4.22 -4.15
N LEU A 18 2.11 -4.56 -3.65
CA LEU A 18 1.23 -5.52 -4.31
C LEU A 18 0.53 -4.89 -5.52
N VAL A 19 0.11 -3.63 -5.36
CA VAL A 19 -0.54 -2.83 -6.39
C VAL A 19 -0.03 -1.39 -6.26
N SER A 20 0.26 -0.77 -7.40
CA SER A 20 0.56 0.65 -7.52
C SER A 20 -0.16 1.22 -8.75
N LEU A 21 -0.91 2.29 -8.57
CA LEU A 21 -1.50 3.06 -9.66
C LEU A 21 -0.79 4.41 -9.75
N TYR A 22 -0.46 4.80 -10.96
CA TYR A 22 0.25 6.04 -11.27
C TYR A 22 -0.60 6.89 -12.19
N ASP A 23 -0.50 8.21 -12.07
CA ASP A 23 -1.04 9.14 -13.05
C ASP A 23 -0.15 9.22 -14.31
N GLU A 24 -0.54 10.07 -15.25
CA GLU A 24 0.17 10.27 -16.51
C GLU A 24 1.57 10.87 -16.34
N GLN A 25 1.83 11.52 -15.19
CA GLN A 25 3.13 12.09 -14.84
C GLN A 25 4.02 11.08 -14.08
N GLY A 26 3.50 9.90 -13.75
CA GLY A 26 4.20 8.85 -13.03
C GLY A 26 4.17 9.00 -11.51
N VAL A 27 3.32 9.86 -10.97
CA VAL A 27 3.15 10.00 -9.51
C VAL A 27 2.20 8.91 -9.01
N GLN A 28 2.55 8.27 -7.89
CA GLN A 28 1.75 7.16 -7.34
C GLN A 28 0.53 7.71 -6.59
N GLN A 29 -0.65 7.58 -7.21
CA GLN A 29 -1.92 8.04 -6.65
C GLN A 29 -2.56 7.01 -5.70
N LEU A 30 -2.26 5.71 -5.88
CA LEU A 30 -2.75 4.65 -5.01
C LEU A 30 -1.71 3.53 -4.87
N GLY A 31 -1.61 2.96 -3.67
CA GLY A 31 -0.70 1.86 -3.39
C GLY A 31 -1.18 0.94 -2.28
N LEU A 32 -0.91 -0.35 -2.42
CA LEU A 32 -0.96 -1.29 -1.29
C LEU A 32 0.43 -1.90 -1.10
N GLU A 33 1.11 -1.49 -0.04
CA GLU A 33 2.41 -2.01 0.34
C GLU A 33 2.26 -3.17 1.33
N MET A 34 2.97 -4.26 1.05
CA MET A 34 3.04 -5.46 1.87
C MET A 34 4.30 -5.39 2.73
N GLY A 35 4.19 -5.79 4.00
CA GLY A 35 5.30 -5.79 4.94
C GLY A 35 4.87 -6.13 6.37
N ARG A 36 5.76 -5.86 7.34
CA ARG A 36 5.49 -6.05 8.78
C ARG A 36 4.42 -5.10 9.33
N SER A 37 4.12 -4.02 8.61
CA SER A 37 3.04 -3.09 8.88
C SER A 37 2.60 -2.55 7.53
N PRO A 38 1.67 -3.24 6.83
CA PRO A 38 1.29 -2.86 5.49
C PRO A 38 0.68 -1.46 5.51
N VAL A 39 0.82 -0.78 4.37
CA VAL A 39 0.40 0.62 4.20
C VAL A 39 -0.54 0.67 3.01
N PHE A 40 -1.66 1.38 3.19
CA PHE A 40 -2.52 1.73 2.07
C PHE A 40 -2.30 3.21 1.73
N LEU A 41 -1.66 3.45 0.60
CA LEU A 41 -1.33 4.78 0.12
C LEU A 41 -2.46 5.25 -0.79
N TYR A 42 -2.90 6.48 -0.61
CA TYR A 42 -3.78 7.15 -1.56
C TYR A 42 -3.51 8.65 -1.50
N GLU A 43 -3.59 9.30 -2.65
CA GLU A 43 -3.62 10.76 -2.76
C GLU A 43 -4.95 11.15 -3.41
N ASP A 44 -5.59 12.20 -2.89
CA ASP A 44 -6.71 12.85 -3.56
C ASP A 44 -6.22 13.90 -4.57
N HIS A 45 -7.16 14.59 -5.21
CA HIS A 45 -6.85 15.64 -6.18
C HIS A 45 -6.08 16.84 -5.61
N GLN A 46 -5.91 16.92 -4.28
CA GLN A 46 -5.12 17.94 -3.59
C GLN A 46 -3.77 17.39 -3.10
N GLY A 47 -3.44 16.13 -3.40
CA GLY A 47 -2.23 15.46 -2.92
C GLY A 47 -2.27 15.13 -1.44
N GLN A 48 -3.46 14.93 -0.87
CA GLN A 48 -3.65 14.56 0.53
C GLN A 48 -4.14 13.12 0.68
N PRO A 49 -3.86 12.44 1.81
CA PRO A 49 -2.98 12.87 2.90
C PRO A 49 -1.48 12.84 2.53
N ALA A 50 -0.66 13.61 3.26
CA ALA A 50 0.79 13.52 3.16
C ALA A 50 1.31 12.12 3.59
N PRO A 51 2.49 11.68 3.12
CA PRO A 51 2.97 10.32 3.36
C PRO A 51 3.07 9.87 4.82
N ASP A 52 3.34 10.78 5.74
CA ASP A 52 3.40 10.55 7.18
C ASP A 52 2.02 10.27 7.81
N LEU A 53 0.95 10.63 7.10
CA LEU A 53 -0.44 10.45 7.50
C LEU A 53 -1.09 9.23 6.82
N TYR A 54 -0.34 8.46 6.02
CA TYR A 54 -0.88 7.24 5.42
C TYR A 54 -1.35 6.24 6.48
N PRO A 55 -2.50 5.58 6.26
CA PRO A 55 -3.00 4.57 7.17
C PRO A 55 -2.04 3.36 7.22
N ILE A 56 -1.53 3.08 8.41
CA ILE A 56 -0.66 1.94 8.71
C ILE A 56 -1.47 0.88 9.46
N PHE A 57 -1.45 -0.36 8.99
CA PHE A 57 -2.06 -1.50 9.67
C PHE A 57 -1.12 -2.07 10.74
N LYS A 58 -1.04 -1.40 11.90
CA LYS A 58 -0.03 -1.63 12.96
C LYS A 58 -0.02 -3.02 13.63
N LYS A 59 -1.02 -3.88 13.39
CA LYS A 59 -1.18 -5.19 14.06
C LYS A 59 -1.20 -6.38 13.11
N ILE A 60 -0.89 -6.15 11.84
CA ILE A 60 -0.89 -7.18 10.80
C ILE A 60 0.52 -7.24 10.20
N ASN A 61 1.06 -8.44 10.05
CA ASN A 61 2.29 -8.71 9.31
C ASN A 61 1.92 -9.53 8.08
N LEU A 62 2.15 -9.00 6.88
CA LEU A 62 1.91 -9.69 5.61
C LEU A 62 3.19 -10.27 4.99
N ALA A 63 4.31 -10.21 5.71
CA ALA A 63 5.62 -10.68 5.28
C ALA A 63 6.16 -11.79 6.21
N ASP A 64 5.31 -12.71 6.63
CA ASP A 64 5.62 -13.76 7.61
C ASP A 64 6.03 -15.11 6.99
N GLY A 65 5.67 -15.40 5.74
CA GLY A 65 6.21 -16.52 4.94
C GLY A 65 5.15 -17.44 4.34
#